data_AF-M1ANC7-F1
#
_entry.id   AF-M1ANC7-F1
#
_cell.length_a   1.000
_cell.length_b   1.000
_cell.length_c   1.000
_cell.angle_alpha   90.00
_cell.angle_beta   90.00
_cell.angle_gamma   90.00
#
_symmetry.space_group_name_H-M   'P 1'
#
loop_
_entity.id
_entity.type
_entity.pdbx_description
1 polymer ?
#
loop_
_entity_poly.entity_id
_entity_poly.type
_entity_poly.pdbx_seq_one_letter_code
_entity_poly.pdbx_strand_id
1 'polypeptide(L)'
;MWWLEVDGDLEFQFPVGTYSLFFRLQLGRVTKRLGRRVCNSDHVHGWDIKPAQFQLTTSNDERAISRCYLDNVGTWIHHHVGDFVVEDPTIMTKIRFSLTQIDCTHTKGGLCVDSVLVCPISLGKVLRSSDSLIVTK
;
A
#
# COMPACT_ATOMS: atom_id res chain seq x y z
N MET A 1 -8.31 -11.28 -18.81
CA MET A 1 -8.36 -10.07 -17.97
C MET A 1 -7.45 -10.31 -16.78
N TRP A 2 -6.44 -9.46 -16.55
CA TRP A 2 -5.53 -9.58 -15.41
C TRP A 2 -5.67 -8.35 -14.52
N TRP A 3 -6.48 -8.47 -13.47
CA TRP A 3 -6.72 -7.37 -12.55
C TRP A 3 -6.22 -7.72 -11.15
N LEU A 4 -5.84 -6.68 -10.43
CA LEU A 4 -5.80 -6.67 -8.97
C LEU A 4 -6.88 -5.71 -8.50
N GLU A 5 -7.68 -6.17 -7.54
CA GLU A 5 -8.62 -5.35 -6.80
C GLU A 5 -8.58 -5.81 -5.35
N VAL A 6 -8.24 -4.90 -4.45
CA VAL A 6 -8.35 -5.05 -3.01
C VAL A 6 -9.18 -3.88 -2.53
N ASP A 7 -10.33 -4.17 -1.94
CA ASP A 7 -11.21 -3.18 -1.34
C ASP A 7 -11.39 -3.50 0.14
N GLY A 8 -11.50 -2.46 0.95
CA GLY A 8 -11.85 -2.61 2.35
C GLY A 8 -12.49 -1.35 2.90
N ASP A 9 -13.22 -1.55 3.99
CA ASP A 9 -13.80 -0.49 4.79
C ASP A 9 -13.56 -0.75 6.28
N LEU A 10 -13.42 0.34 7.02
CA LEU A 10 -13.18 0.36 8.46
C LEU A 10 -14.02 1.48 9.06
N GLU A 11 -14.67 1.21 10.18
CA GLU A 11 -15.41 2.21 10.93
C GLU A 11 -14.96 2.17 12.40
N PHE A 12 -14.38 3.26 12.88
CA PHE A 12 -13.74 3.30 14.20
C PHE A 12 -13.75 4.73 14.80
N GLN A 13 -13.77 4.85 16.13
CA GLN A 13 -13.62 6.14 16.83
C GLN A 13 -12.14 6.46 17.01
N PHE A 14 -11.60 7.31 16.15
CA PHE A 14 -10.22 7.75 16.26
C PHE A 14 -10.09 8.93 17.23
N PRO A 15 -8.98 9.05 17.98
CA PRO A 15 -8.61 10.30 18.62
C PRO A 15 -8.42 11.41 17.58
N VAL A 16 -8.66 12.66 17.98
CA VAL A 16 -8.42 13.85 17.14
C VAL A 16 -6.99 13.87 16.63
N GLY A 17 -6.82 14.09 15.33
CA GLY A 17 -5.51 14.19 14.71
C GLY A 17 -5.51 13.90 13.21
N THR A 18 -4.33 13.96 12.62
CA THR A 18 -4.10 13.62 11.21
C THR A 18 -3.42 12.26 11.11
N TYR A 19 -4.01 11.39 10.29
CA TYR A 19 -3.57 10.02 10.09
C TYR A 19 -3.19 9.78 8.64
N SER A 20 -2.35 8.78 8.42
CA SER A 20 -1.93 8.30 7.11
C SER A 20 -2.32 6.84 6.94
N LEU A 21 -2.78 6.47 5.75
CA LEU A 21 -3.11 5.09 5.38
C LEU A 21 -2.09 4.52 4.38
N PHE A 22 -1.66 3.28 4.61
CA PHE A 22 -0.69 2.58 3.78
C PHE A 22 -1.12 1.14 3.46
N PHE A 23 -0.74 0.63 2.29
CA PHE A 23 -0.70 -0.81 2.00
C PHE A 23 0.72 -1.33 2.16
N ARG A 24 0.87 -2.46 2.87
CA ARG A 24 2.15 -3.16 2.97
C ARG A 24 2.21 -4.26 1.91
N LEU A 25 3.04 -4.04 0.89
CA LEU A 25 3.14 -4.90 -0.30
C LEU A 25 4.56 -5.43 -0.48
N GLN A 26 4.68 -6.58 -1.15
CA GLN A 26 5.96 -7.13 -1.59
C GLN A 26 5.80 -7.80 -2.96
N LEU A 27 6.75 -7.56 -3.86
CA LEU A 27 6.91 -8.38 -5.07
C LEU A 27 7.93 -9.50 -4.84
N GLY A 28 7.61 -10.67 -5.35
CA GLY A 28 8.43 -11.87 -5.23
C GLY A 28 8.35 -12.50 -3.84
N ARG A 29 9.01 -13.65 -3.69
CA ARG A 29 9.07 -14.35 -2.40
C ARG A 29 10.48 -14.35 -1.87
N VAL A 30 10.65 -13.86 -0.65
CA VAL A 30 11.90 -14.03 0.09
C VAL A 30 12.00 -15.48 0.53
N THR A 31 13.06 -16.16 0.10
CA THR A 31 13.36 -17.55 0.50
C THR A 31 14.75 -17.62 1.13
N LYS A 32 14.99 -18.63 1.96
CA LYS A 32 16.33 -18.95 2.46
C LYS A 32 16.89 -20.09 1.63
N ARG A 33 17.99 -19.85 0.92
CA ARG A 33 18.74 -20.88 0.20
C ARG A 33 20.14 -20.94 0.77
N LEU A 34 20.54 -22.10 1.30
CA LEU A 34 21.87 -22.32 1.90
C LEU A 34 22.24 -21.28 2.98
N GLY A 35 21.27 -20.92 3.84
CA GLY A 35 21.49 -19.92 4.91
C GLY A 35 21.50 -18.46 4.46
N ARG A 36 21.53 -18.16 3.16
CA ARG A 36 21.44 -16.80 2.61
C ARG A 36 20.00 -16.45 2.26
N ARG A 37 19.60 -15.20 2.53
CA ARG A 37 18.32 -14.63 2.07
C ARG A 37 18.42 -14.38 0.56
N VAL A 38 17.54 -15.01 -0.22
CA VAL A 38 17.46 -14.89 -1.68
C VAL A 38 16.03 -14.51 -2.05
N CYS A 39 15.86 -13.50 -2.89
CA CYS A 39 14.55 -13.20 -3.46
C CYS A 39 14.32 -14.06 -4.69
N ASN A 40 13.24 -14.85 -4.71
CA ASN A 40 12.77 -15.48 -5.93
C ASN A 40 11.84 -14.50 -6.65
N SER A 41 12.26 -14.07 -7.83
CA SER A 41 11.53 -13.17 -8.73
C SER A 41 10.96 -13.88 -9.97
N ASP A 42 11.12 -15.20 -10.09
CA ASP A 42 10.80 -15.98 -11.30
C ASP A 42 9.32 -15.87 -11.70
N HIS A 43 8.46 -15.57 -10.72
CA HIS A 43 7.02 -15.40 -10.92
C HIS A 43 6.55 -13.95 -10.81
N VAL A 44 7.46 -12.97 -10.73
CA VAL A 44 7.11 -11.54 -10.73
C VAL A 44 7.03 -11.04 -12.17
N HIS A 45 5.87 -10.56 -12.59
CA HIS A 45 5.69 -10.01 -13.93
C HIS A 45 4.41 -9.15 -14.00
N GLY A 46 4.41 -8.16 -14.91
CA GLY A 46 3.21 -7.38 -15.27
C GLY A 46 2.83 -6.23 -14.33
N TRP A 47 3.66 -5.93 -13.32
CA TRP A 47 3.38 -4.90 -12.31
C TRP A 47 3.96 -3.51 -12.66
N ASP A 48 5.00 -3.48 -13.48
CA ASP A 48 5.78 -2.34 -13.96
C ASP A 48 5.19 -1.67 -15.22
N ILE A 49 4.14 -2.26 -15.81
CA ILE A 49 3.57 -1.84 -17.10
C ILE A 49 2.62 -0.64 -16.96
N LYS A 50 1.83 -0.62 -15.88
CA LYS A 50 0.91 0.46 -15.53
C LYS A 50 1.04 0.77 -14.05
N PRO A 51 0.76 1.99 -13.59
CA PRO A 51 0.76 2.23 -12.15
C PRO A 51 -0.42 1.53 -11.48
N ALA A 52 -0.17 0.97 -10.30
CA ALA A 52 -1.23 0.62 -9.35
C ALA A 52 -1.84 1.90 -8.78
N GLN A 53 -3.15 1.90 -8.58
CA GLN A 53 -3.90 3.01 -8.04
C GLN A 53 -4.43 2.67 -6.65
N PHE A 54 -4.08 3.51 -5.69
CA PHE A 54 -4.56 3.44 -4.34
C PHE A 54 -5.59 4.55 -4.13
N GLN A 55 -6.68 4.25 -3.42
CA GLN A 55 -7.69 5.25 -3.07
C GLN A 55 -8.05 5.16 -1.59
N LEU A 56 -8.45 6.30 -1.06
CA LEU A 56 -8.97 6.49 0.28
C LEU A 56 -10.15 7.46 0.19
N THR A 57 -11.25 7.14 0.85
CA THR A 57 -12.35 8.08 1.11
C THR A 57 -12.80 7.99 2.57
N THR A 58 -13.16 9.11 3.18
CA THR A 58 -13.75 9.14 4.53
C THR A 58 -15.23 9.49 4.52
N SER A 59 -15.93 9.33 5.65
CA SER A 59 -17.31 9.79 5.84
C SER A 59 -17.51 11.29 5.64
N ASN A 60 -16.43 12.07 5.74
CA ASN A 60 -16.45 13.51 5.59
C ASN A 60 -16.20 13.93 4.13
N ASP A 61 -16.37 12.99 3.19
CA ASP A 61 -16.10 13.14 1.76
C ASP A 61 -14.64 13.53 1.41
N GLU A 62 -13.70 13.43 2.37
CA GLU A 62 -12.28 13.56 2.05
C GLU A 62 -11.88 12.41 1.14
N ARG A 63 -11.13 12.71 0.07
CA ARG A 63 -10.67 11.73 -0.90
C ARG A 63 -9.20 11.93 -1.22
N ALA A 64 -8.45 10.84 -1.18
CA ALA A 64 -7.09 10.78 -1.66
C ALA A 64 -6.94 9.68 -2.70
N ILE A 65 -6.14 9.95 -3.73
CA ILE A 65 -5.77 9.00 -4.77
C ILE A 65 -4.27 9.11 -4.97
N SER A 66 -3.56 7.99 -4.88
CA SER A 66 -2.15 7.90 -5.22
C SER A 66 -1.94 6.83 -6.29
N ARG A 67 -0.89 7.00 -7.11
CA ARG A 67 -0.52 6.07 -8.16
C ARG A 67 0.98 5.86 -8.16
N CYS A 68 1.42 4.60 -8.19
CA CYS A 68 2.84 4.27 -8.35
C CYS A 68 3.01 2.94 -9.08
N TYR A 69 4.18 2.77 -9.69
CA TYR A 69 4.58 1.48 -10.24
C TYR A 69 5.02 0.57 -9.10
N LEU A 70 4.69 -0.72 -9.21
CA LEU A 70 5.20 -1.74 -8.31
C LEU A 70 6.34 -2.44 -9.05
N ASP A 71 7.57 -2.04 -8.75
CA ASP A 71 8.79 -2.50 -9.46
C ASP A 71 9.87 -3.03 -8.50
N ASN A 72 9.75 -2.75 -7.20
CA ASN A 72 10.72 -3.17 -6.21
C ASN A 72 10.46 -4.60 -5.70
N VAL A 73 11.43 -5.49 -5.92
CA VAL A 73 11.32 -6.93 -5.69
C VAL A 73 12.08 -7.36 -4.44
N GLY A 74 11.46 -8.19 -3.60
CA GLY A 74 12.10 -8.85 -2.46
C GLY A 74 12.09 -8.07 -1.15
N THR A 75 11.54 -6.86 -1.15
CA THR A 75 11.35 -6.01 0.03
C THR A 75 9.87 -5.77 0.29
N TRP A 76 9.53 -5.67 1.57
CA TRP A 76 8.22 -5.18 2.00
C TRP A 76 8.25 -3.66 2.04
N ILE A 77 7.29 -3.01 1.40
CA ILE A 77 7.22 -1.56 1.25
C ILE A 77 5.84 -1.09 1.71
N HIS A 78 5.80 0.08 2.36
CA HIS A 78 4.56 0.72 2.77
C HIS A 78 4.16 1.75 1.72
N HIS A 79 3.27 1.37 0.80
CA HIS A 79 2.75 2.26 -0.22
C HIS A 79 1.72 3.21 0.40
N HIS A 80 2.03 4.51 0.37
CA HIS A 80 1.15 5.56 0.88
C HIS A 80 -0.08 5.73 -0.01
N VAL A 81 -1.26 5.71 0.61
CA VAL A 81 -2.54 5.92 -0.09
C VAL A 81 -2.98 7.38 0.00
N GLY A 82 -3.01 7.90 1.22
CA GLY A 82 -3.58 9.19 1.53
C GLY A 82 -3.49 9.53 3.00
N ASP A 83 -3.74 10.80 3.30
CA ASP A 83 -3.84 11.32 4.66
C ASP A 83 -5.28 11.77 4.89
N PHE A 84 -5.77 11.66 6.12
CA PHE A 84 -7.12 12.08 6.51
C PHE A 84 -7.12 12.71 7.91
N VAL A 85 -8.11 13.55 8.17
CA VAL A 85 -8.25 14.29 9.44
C VAL A 85 -9.43 13.76 10.24
N VAL A 86 -9.21 13.62 11.55
CA VAL A 86 -10.23 13.31 12.54
C VAL A 86 -10.40 14.55 13.40
N GLU A 87 -11.55 15.21 13.28
CA GLU A 87 -11.86 16.46 13.98
C GLU A 87 -12.63 16.23 15.28
N ASP A 88 -13.48 15.21 15.32
CA ASP A 88 -14.34 14.88 16.46
C ASP A 88 -14.12 13.41 16.87
N PRO A 89 -13.63 13.14 18.10
CA PRO A 89 -13.35 11.78 18.55
C PRO A 89 -14.61 11.02 18.99
N THR A 90 -15.77 11.69 19.07
CA THR A 90 -17.05 11.09 19.45
C THR A 90 -17.78 10.48 18.26
N ILE A 91 -17.42 10.89 17.04
CA ILE A 91 -18.03 10.42 15.80
C ILE A 91 -17.21 9.26 15.23
N MET A 92 -17.90 8.21 14.78
CA MET A 92 -17.25 7.12 14.06
C MET A 92 -16.66 7.65 12.75
N THR A 93 -15.36 7.48 12.55
CA THR A 93 -14.74 7.77 11.26
C THR A 93 -14.87 6.53 10.39
N LYS A 94 -15.66 6.64 9.32
CA LYS A 94 -15.74 5.61 8.30
C LYS A 94 -14.68 5.87 7.24
N ILE A 95 -13.88 4.86 6.96
CA ILE A 95 -12.79 4.88 5.99
C ILE A 95 -13.05 3.78 4.98
N ARG A 96 -12.99 4.11 3.69
CA ARG A 96 -12.97 3.14 2.60
C ARG A 96 -11.65 3.29 1.87
N PHE A 97 -11.01 2.19 1.57
CA PHE A 97 -9.73 2.19 0.87
C PHE A 97 -9.71 1.12 -0.21
N SER A 98 -8.93 1.37 -1.26
CA SER A 98 -8.75 0.40 -2.33
C SER A 98 -7.37 0.43 -2.93
N LEU A 99 -6.98 -0.70 -3.52
CA LEU A 99 -5.82 -0.89 -4.36
C LEU A 99 -6.30 -1.59 -5.63
N THR A 100 -6.13 -0.91 -6.76
CA THR A 100 -6.57 -1.39 -8.07
C THR A 100 -5.45 -1.32 -9.09
N GLN A 101 -5.34 -2.34 -9.93
CA GLN A 101 -4.53 -2.27 -11.13
C GLN A 101 -5.10 -3.21 -12.19
N ILE A 102 -5.72 -2.63 -13.20
CA ILE A 102 -6.35 -3.38 -14.28
C ILE A 102 -5.42 -3.35 -15.48
N ASP A 103 -4.93 -4.52 -15.88
CA ASP A 103 -4.26 -4.68 -17.17
C ASP A 103 -4.79 -5.88 -17.96
N CYS A 104 -5.08 -5.66 -19.23
CA CYS A 104 -5.63 -6.71 -20.10
C CYS A 104 -4.56 -7.28 -21.03
N THR A 105 -3.34 -6.75 -20.98
CA THR A 105 -2.29 -7.01 -21.97
C THR A 105 -1.25 -8.01 -21.48
N HIS A 106 -1.03 -8.13 -20.16
CA HIS A 106 0.00 -9.00 -19.60
C HIS A 106 -0.51 -9.78 -18.40
N THR A 107 0.02 -10.98 -18.20
CA THR A 107 -0.21 -11.74 -16.97
C THR A 107 0.33 -10.96 -15.77
N LYS A 108 -0.22 -11.21 -14.58
CA LYS A 108 0.26 -10.62 -13.32
C LYS A 108 0.60 -11.73 -12.34
N GLY A 109 1.74 -11.62 -11.66
CA GLY A 109 2.19 -12.66 -10.74
C GLY A 109 3.15 -12.15 -9.67
N GLY A 110 3.18 -12.84 -8.54
CA GLY A 110 4.20 -12.61 -7.51
C GLY A 110 3.98 -11.41 -6.59
N LEU A 111 2.79 -10.81 -6.54
CA LEU A 111 2.46 -9.80 -5.52
C LEU A 111 1.96 -10.47 -4.24
N CYS A 112 2.48 -10.01 -3.11
CA CYS A 112 2.00 -10.34 -1.78
C CYS A 112 1.43 -9.08 -1.11
N VAL A 113 0.28 -9.24 -0.47
CA VAL A 113 -0.37 -8.22 0.36
C VAL A 113 -0.32 -8.72 1.80
N ASP A 114 0.12 -7.87 2.73
CA ASP A 114 0.19 -8.22 4.16
C ASP A 114 -0.88 -7.48 4.96
N SER A 115 -0.80 -6.15 5.00
CA SER A 115 -1.65 -5.34 5.87
C SER A 115 -2.04 -4.00 5.25
N VAL A 116 -3.14 -3.44 5.76
CA VAL A 116 -3.45 -2.01 5.66
C VAL A 116 -3.15 -1.37 7.01
N LEU A 117 -2.32 -0.33 7.00
CA LEU A 117 -1.86 0.35 8.20
C LEU A 117 -2.43 1.76 8.24
N VAL A 118 -3.15 2.06 9.32
CA VAL A 118 -3.53 3.43 9.70
C VAL A 118 -2.62 3.85 10.85
N CYS A 119 -1.96 4.99 10.73
CA CYS A 119 -1.07 5.49 11.77
C CYS A 119 -1.06 7.03 11.83
N PRO A 120 -0.65 7.64 12.95
CA PRO A 120 -0.46 9.09 13.01
C PRO A 120 0.52 9.58 11.94
N ILE A 121 0.26 10.75 11.36
CA ILE A 121 1.06 11.31 10.25
C ILE A 121 2.56 11.45 10.58
N SER A 122 2.92 11.63 11.86
CA SER A 122 4.31 11.68 12.31
C SER A 122 5.05 10.36 12.05
N LEU A 123 4.41 9.21 12.34
CA LEU A 123 4.95 7.89 12.02
C LEU A 123 4.91 7.64 10.50
N GLY A 124 3.85 8.09 9.82
CA GLY A 124 3.72 8.00 8.37
C GLY A 124 4.90 8.66 7.63
N LYS A 125 5.37 9.83 8.09
CA LYS A 125 6.56 10.51 7.52
C LYS A 125 7.83 9.66 7.63
N VAL A 126 8.02 8.96 8.74
CA VAL A 126 9.17 8.06 8.95
C VAL A 126 9.11 6.86 8.01
N LEU A 127 7.92 6.27 7.82
CA LEU A 127 7.73 5.15 6.89
C LEU A 127 8.08 5.56 5.45
N ARG A 128 7.59 6.72 4.98
CA ARG A 128 7.93 7.24 3.64
C ARG A 128 9.42 7.53 3.46
N SER A 129 10.08 8.04 4.49
CA SER A 129 11.53 8.30 4.45
C SER A 129 12.35 7.01 4.40
N SER A 130 11.88 5.94 5.05
CA SER A 130 12.58 4.66 5.11
C SER A 130 12.62 3.97 3.75
N ASP A 131 11.55 4.10 2.96
CA ASP A 131 11.49 3.56 1.60
C ASP A 131 12.45 4.30 0.65
N SER A 132 12.70 5.59 0.89
CA SER A 132 13.61 6.43 0.09
C SER A 132 15.09 6.06 0.29
N LEU A 133 15.45 5.53 1.46
CA LEU A 133 16.82 5.16 1.83
C LEU A 133 17.26 3.80 1.26
N ILE A 134 16.32 2.96 0.83
CA ILE A 134 16.62 1.64 0.26
C ILE A 134 17.03 1.76 -1.22
N VAL A 135 16.67 2.85 -1.90
CA VAL A 135 16.93 3.08 -3.34
C VAL A 135 18.36 3.59 -3.62
N THR A 136 19.16 3.92 -2.60
CA THR A 136 20.50 4.54 -2.75
C THR A 136 21.70 3.63 -2.43
N LYS A 137 21.61 2.31 -2.65
CA LYS A 137 22.78 1.41 -2.55
C LYS A 137 22.98 0.53 -3.78
#